data_AF-A0A1V5V4P5-F1
#
_entry.id   AF-A0A1V5V4P5-F1
#
_cell.length_a   1.000
_cell.length_b   1.000
_cell.length_c   1.000
_cell.angle_alpha   90.00
_cell.angle_beta   90.00
_cell.angle_gamma   90.00
#
_symmetry.space_group_name_H-M   'P 1'
#
loop_
_entity.id
_entity.type
_entity.pdbx_description
1 polymer ?
#
loop_
_entity_poly.entity_id
_entity_poly.type
_entity_poly.pdbx_seq_one_letter_code
_entity_poly.pdbx_strand_id
1 'polypeptide(L)'
;MRTELECILCFGKGALFLTKRFALSHKDNVKLHQSILREIAEADFNEPPPLIARKIYQLISEKTGEKDPFQQEKDLSTEHAKRLLKPLRTKLKTFNDPLEGLVRLVMAGNIIDFGLDAAFDLNTTLERITETFSEKIDRAALEVLRKALEKAKNVLYITDNCGEAVFDALLLERYRCKMTVAVRGSPILNDVTRREAEASGLAAASIRLIDTGDNTPGIDLCRSSGEFLEAYHSADLIISKGQGNYETLCETRRPTVFLLRAKCPVVMHKLGGVKQGSCQIHHVNIIP
;
A
#
# COMPACT_ATOMS: atom_id res chain seq x y z
N MET A 1 14.13 -6.26 -2.13
CA MET A 1 14.29 -7.70 -1.85
C MET A 1 14.02 -8.52 -3.10
N ARG A 2 14.40 -9.81 -3.09
CA ARG A 2 14.23 -10.75 -4.22
C ARG A 2 12.99 -11.63 -4.04
N THR A 3 12.56 -12.25 -5.13
CA THR A 3 11.44 -13.20 -5.13
C THR A 3 11.88 -14.56 -4.58
N GLU A 4 11.10 -15.11 -3.66
CA GLU A 4 11.32 -16.44 -3.07
C GLU A 4 10.33 -17.47 -3.65
N LEU A 5 10.60 -18.76 -3.46
CA LEU A 5 9.77 -19.85 -4.03
C LEU A 5 8.31 -19.77 -3.56
N GLU A 6 8.06 -19.37 -2.31
CA GLU A 6 6.73 -19.20 -1.74
C GLU A 6 5.90 -18.14 -2.48
N CYS A 7 6.52 -17.18 -3.15
CA CYS A 7 5.84 -16.13 -3.91
C CYS A 7 5.05 -16.69 -5.10
N ILE A 8 5.44 -17.84 -5.65
CA ILE A 8 4.73 -18.52 -6.76
C ILE A 8 3.27 -18.79 -6.37
N LEU A 9 3.03 -19.17 -5.11
CA LEU A 9 1.67 -19.43 -4.60
C LEU A 9 0.83 -18.15 -4.55
N CYS A 10 1.45 -17.01 -4.20
CA CYS A 10 0.79 -15.71 -4.19
C CYS A 10 0.41 -15.27 -5.61
N PHE A 11 1.31 -15.41 -6.58
CA PHE A 11 1.04 -15.07 -7.98
C PHE A 11 -0.11 -15.89 -8.56
N GLY A 12 -0.07 -17.21 -8.39
CA GLY A 12 -1.12 -18.10 -8.90
C GLY A 12 -2.49 -17.82 -8.27
N LYS A 13 -2.54 -17.63 -6.93
CA LYS A 13 -3.78 -17.28 -6.23
C LYS A 13 -4.33 -15.93 -6.67
N GLY A 14 -3.47 -14.90 -6.78
CA GLY A 14 -3.86 -13.56 -7.22
C GLY A 14 -4.40 -13.57 -8.65
N ALA A 15 -3.74 -14.28 -9.56
CA ALA A 15 -4.20 -14.45 -10.93
C ALA A 15 -5.55 -15.17 -11.01
N LEU A 16 -5.74 -16.25 -10.27
CA LEU A 16 -7.02 -16.97 -10.24
C LEU A 16 -8.15 -16.10 -9.66
N PHE A 17 -7.87 -15.35 -8.59
CA PHE A 17 -8.82 -14.43 -8.00
C PHE A 17 -9.25 -13.35 -9.01
N LEU A 18 -8.28 -12.75 -9.71
CA LEU A 18 -8.55 -11.70 -10.68
C LEU A 18 -9.30 -12.22 -11.90
N THR A 19 -8.88 -13.34 -12.46
CA THR A 19 -9.49 -13.87 -13.70
C THR A 19 -10.94 -14.32 -13.52
N LYS A 20 -11.35 -14.69 -12.30
CA LYS A 20 -12.76 -14.97 -11.96
C LYS A 20 -13.68 -13.77 -12.11
N ARG A 21 -13.14 -12.55 -12.20
CA ARG A 21 -13.94 -11.32 -12.39
C ARG A 21 -14.38 -11.11 -13.83
N PHE A 22 -13.76 -11.82 -14.77
CA PHE A 22 -14.05 -11.66 -16.19
C PHE A 22 -14.99 -12.77 -16.68
N ALA A 23 -15.97 -12.40 -17.50
CA ALA A 23 -16.87 -13.34 -18.16
C ALA A 23 -16.20 -14.06 -19.35
N LEU A 24 -15.08 -14.76 -19.10
CA LEU A 24 -14.33 -15.51 -20.11
C LEU A 24 -14.94 -16.89 -20.34
N SER A 25 -14.86 -17.38 -21.59
CA SER A 25 -15.17 -18.79 -21.87
C SER A 25 -14.19 -19.71 -21.14
N HIS A 26 -14.59 -20.96 -20.86
CA HIS A 26 -13.68 -21.94 -20.22
C HIS A 26 -12.36 -22.10 -21.00
N LYS A 27 -12.45 -22.12 -22.34
CA LYS A 27 -11.29 -22.24 -23.24
C LYS A 27 -10.35 -21.04 -23.12
N ASP A 28 -10.88 -19.83 -23.08
CA ASP A 28 -10.05 -18.61 -22.98
C ASP A 28 -9.47 -18.45 -21.58
N ASN A 29 -10.23 -18.83 -20.55
CA ASN A 29 -9.76 -18.85 -19.17
C ASN A 29 -8.57 -19.81 -18.99
N VAL A 30 -8.64 -21.03 -19.56
CA VAL A 30 -7.52 -21.99 -19.56
C VAL A 30 -6.30 -21.42 -20.28
N LYS A 31 -6.47 -20.84 -21.48
CA LYS A 31 -5.36 -20.23 -22.24
C LYS A 31 -4.69 -19.08 -21.49
N LEU A 32 -5.49 -18.24 -20.83
CA LEU A 32 -4.98 -17.13 -20.03
C LEU A 32 -4.13 -17.65 -18.87
N HIS A 33 -4.62 -18.64 -18.12
CA HIS A 33 -3.86 -19.23 -17.02
C HIS A 33 -2.59 -19.94 -17.49
N GLN A 34 -2.62 -20.64 -18.64
CA GLN A 34 -1.40 -21.20 -19.23
C GLN A 34 -0.37 -20.11 -19.57
N SER A 35 -0.82 -18.95 -20.05
CA SER A 35 0.06 -17.82 -20.35
C SER A 35 0.64 -17.21 -19.06
N ILE A 36 -0.18 -17.06 -18.02
CA ILE A 36 0.26 -16.56 -16.71
C ILE A 36 1.26 -17.52 -16.05
N LEU A 37 1.02 -18.82 -16.10
CA LEU A 37 1.95 -19.82 -15.54
C LEU A 37 3.28 -19.81 -16.28
N ARG A 38 3.28 -19.56 -17.61
CA ARG A 38 4.51 -19.38 -18.37
C ARG A 38 5.26 -18.13 -17.94
N GLU A 39 4.57 -17.00 -17.81
CA GLU A 39 5.17 -15.75 -17.29
C GLU A 39 5.81 -15.96 -15.92
N ILE A 40 5.15 -16.69 -15.00
CA ILE A 40 5.69 -17.03 -13.68
C ILE A 40 6.91 -17.94 -13.81
N ALA A 41 6.87 -18.95 -14.69
CA ALA A 41 7.95 -19.90 -14.88
C ALA A 41 9.22 -19.27 -15.49
N GLU A 42 9.05 -18.23 -16.30
CA GLU A 42 10.13 -17.52 -17.00
C GLU A 42 10.60 -16.25 -16.25
N ALA A 43 9.97 -15.89 -15.13
CA ALA A 43 10.29 -14.69 -14.39
C ALA A 43 11.70 -14.71 -13.78
N ASP A 44 12.35 -13.54 -13.69
CA ASP A 44 13.63 -13.39 -13.00
C ASP A 44 13.39 -13.22 -11.49
N PHE A 45 13.77 -14.23 -10.70
CA PHE A 45 13.57 -14.22 -9.26
C PHE A 45 14.55 -13.28 -8.52
N ASN A 46 15.52 -12.69 -9.23
CA ASN A 46 16.30 -11.59 -8.68
C ASN A 46 15.51 -10.27 -8.61
N GLU A 47 14.40 -10.15 -9.34
CA GLU A 47 13.49 -9.01 -9.23
C GLU A 47 12.61 -9.12 -7.96
N PRO A 48 12.16 -7.99 -7.39
CA PRO A 48 11.15 -7.98 -6.35
C PRO A 48 9.80 -8.55 -6.84
N PRO A 49 9.04 -9.28 -5.99
CA PRO A 49 7.76 -9.87 -6.39
C PRO A 49 6.75 -8.90 -7.02
N PRO A 50 6.64 -7.62 -6.59
CA PRO A 50 5.75 -6.67 -7.24
C PRO A 50 6.04 -6.41 -8.72
N LEU A 51 7.29 -6.49 -9.18
CA LEU A 51 7.64 -6.28 -10.59
C LEU A 51 7.14 -7.45 -11.46
N ILE A 52 7.21 -8.68 -10.93
CA ILE A 52 6.65 -9.86 -11.57
C ILE A 52 5.11 -9.78 -11.57
N ALA A 53 4.51 -9.39 -10.45
CA ALA A 53 3.06 -9.18 -10.36
C ALA A 53 2.57 -8.17 -11.40
N ARG A 54 3.29 -7.06 -11.61
CA ARG A 54 2.97 -6.08 -12.66
C ARG A 54 2.90 -6.73 -14.05
N LYS A 55 3.88 -7.56 -14.43
CA LYS A 55 3.91 -8.27 -15.73
C LYS A 55 2.68 -9.18 -15.89
N ILE A 56 2.31 -9.91 -14.84
CA ILE A 56 1.10 -10.75 -14.83
C ILE A 56 -0.17 -9.91 -15.01
N TYR A 57 -0.30 -8.79 -14.30
CA TYR A 57 -1.45 -7.89 -14.43
C TYR A 57 -1.54 -7.26 -15.82
N GLN A 58 -0.41 -6.87 -16.39
CA GLN A 58 -0.33 -6.35 -17.75
C GLN A 58 -0.81 -7.41 -18.76
N LEU A 59 -0.31 -8.65 -18.65
CA LEU A 59 -0.75 -9.77 -19.50
C LEU A 59 -2.27 -10.00 -19.40
N ILE A 60 -2.82 -9.96 -18.19
CA ILE A 60 -4.27 -10.11 -17.97
C ILE A 60 -5.02 -8.97 -18.67
N SER A 61 -4.62 -7.72 -18.46
CA SER A 61 -5.24 -6.56 -19.07
C SER A 61 -5.20 -6.60 -20.60
N GLU A 62 -4.07 -6.99 -21.20
CA GLU A 62 -3.92 -7.13 -22.65
C GLU A 62 -4.84 -8.21 -23.24
N LYS A 63 -5.10 -9.29 -22.50
CA LYS A 63 -5.95 -10.39 -22.95
C LYS A 63 -7.44 -10.15 -22.75
N THR A 64 -7.81 -9.39 -21.71
CA THR A 64 -9.22 -9.16 -21.37
C THR A 64 -9.75 -7.81 -21.86
N GLY A 65 -8.86 -6.85 -22.14
CA GLY A 65 -9.22 -5.46 -22.44
C GLY A 65 -9.64 -4.65 -21.21
N GLU A 66 -9.72 -5.27 -20.02
CA GLU A 66 -10.09 -4.60 -18.78
C GLU A 66 -8.88 -3.89 -18.17
N LYS A 67 -9.06 -2.63 -17.80
CA LYS A 67 -7.99 -1.75 -17.30
C LYS A 67 -8.08 -1.48 -15.80
N ASP A 68 -9.27 -1.49 -15.20
CA ASP A 68 -9.44 -1.31 -13.75
C ASP A 68 -10.49 -2.27 -13.17
N PRO A 69 -10.16 -3.56 -13.02
CA PRO A 69 -11.08 -4.58 -12.54
C PRO A 69 -11.49 -4.42 -11.06
N PHE A 70 -10.94 -3.42 -10.36
CA PHE A 70 -11.20 -3.13 -8.94
C PHE A 70 -11.86 -1.77 -8.72
N GLN A 71 -12.33 -1.10 -9.77
CA GLN A 71 -12.88 0.25 -9.67
C GLN A 71 -13.99 0.34 -8.61
N GLN A 72 -14.95 -0.59 -8.64
CA GLN A 72 -16.08 -0.59 -7.72
C GLN A 72 -15.63 -0.81 -6.27
N GLU A 73 -14.70 -1.73 -6.04
CA GLU A 73 -14.13 -2.00 -4.72
C GLU A 73 -13.37 -0.79 -4.17
N LYS A 74 -12.61 -0.08 -5.01
CA LYS A 74 -11.92 1.16 -4.60
C LYS A 74 -12.90 2.24 -4.13
N ASP A 75 -13.96 2.45 -4.88
CA ASP A 75 -14.97 3.46 -4.56
C ASP A 75 -15.73 3.10 -3.28
N LEU A 76 -16.17 1.84 -3.15
CA LEU A 76 -16.83 1.34 -1.95
C LEU A 76 -15.91 1.40 -0.71
N SER A 77 -14.63 1.04 -0.85
CA SER A 77 -13.62 1.11 0.22
C SER A 77 -13.50 2.53 0.77
N THR A 78 -13.39 3.48 -0.16
CA THR A 78 -13.23 4.90 0.15
C THR A 78 -14.46 5.44 0.88
N GLU A 79 -15.67 5.14 0.40
CA GLU A 79 -16.91 5.56 1.06
C GLU A 79 -17.10 4.91 2.44
N HIS A 80 -16.71 3.65 2.61
CA HIS A 80 -16.77 2.98 3.91
C HIS A 80 -15.80 3.60 4.90
N ALA A 81 -14.54 3.83 4.50
CA ALA A 81 -13.55 4.47 5.34
C ALA A 81 -13.98 5.89 5.78
N LYS A 82 -14.61 6.67 4.90
CA LYS A 82 -15.18 7.98 5.24
C LYS A 82 -16.22 7.91 6.35
N ARG A 83 -17.13 6.92 6.30
CA ARG A 83 -18.16 6.73 7.33
C ARG A 83 -17.58 6.43 8.71
N LEU A 84 -16.38 5.82 8.75
CA LEU A 84 -15.66 5.51 9.98
C LEU A 84 -14.88 6.71 10.56
N LEU A 85 -14.67 7.80 9.79
CA LEU A 85 -13.85 8.93 10.23
C LEU A 85 -14.34 9.57 11.53
N LYS A 86 -15.66 9.73 11.69
CA LYS A 86 -16.23 10.38 12.90
C LYS A 86 -15.94 9.58 14.18
N PRO A 87 -16.32 8.28 14.29
CA PRO A 87 -16.00 7.51 15.48
C PRO A 87 -14.49 7.34 15.69
N LEU A 88 -13.70 7.17 14.61
CA LEU A 88 -12.24 7.05 14.71
C LEU A 88 -11.60 8.34 15.22
N ARG A 89 -12.02 9.52 14.76
CA ARG A 89 -11.56 10.82 15.30
C ARG A 89 -11.86 10.97 16.79
N THR A 90 -13.02 10.49 17.25
CA THR A 90 -13.34 10.48 18.69
C THR A 90 -12.39 9.55 19.44
N LYS A 91 -12.13 8.36 18.92
CA LYS A 91 -11.20 7.40 19.54
C LYS A 91 -9.77 7.93 19.56
N LEU A 92 -9.30 8.60 18.51
CA LEU A 92 -7.96 9.18 18.45
C LEU A 92 -7.71 10.21 19.56
N LYS A 93 -8.75 10.93 20.01
CA LYS A 93 -8.64 11.87 21.14
C LYS A 93 -8.33 11.21 22.48
N THR A 94 -8.49 9.88 22.61
CA THR A 94 -8.18 9.17 23.85
C THR A 94 -6.72 8.77 23.96
N PHE A 95 -5.90 9.00 22.93
CA PHE A 95 -4.47 8.70 22.97
C PHE A 95 -3.70 9.83 23.65
N ASN A 96 -2.83 9.48 24.60
CA ASN A 96 -1.90 10.42 25.23
C ASN A 96 -0.89 10.99 24.22
N ASP A 97 -0.46 10.17 23.26
CA ASP A 97 0.37 10.59 22.14
C ASP A 97 -0.46 10.60 20.85
N PRO A 98 -0.81 11.78 20.33
CA PRO A 98 -1.62 11.88 19.12
C PRO A 98 -0.93 11.30 17.88
N LEU A 99 0.42 11.29 17.82
CA LEU A 99 1.13 10.69 16.70
C LEU A 99 1.01 9.17 16.71
N GLU A 100 1.17 8.54 17.88
CA GLU A 100 0.97 7.09 18.05
C GLU A 100 -0.41 6.65 17.54
N GLY A 101 -1.48 7.37 17.93
CA GLY A 101 -2.84 7.06 17.50
C GLY A 101 -3.00 7.13 15.98
N LEU A 102 -2.48 8.18 15.33
CA LEU A 102 -2.53 8.34 13.87
C LEU A 102 -1.73 7.25 13.16
N VAL A 103 -0.52 6.95 13.63
CA VAL A 103 0.35 5.93 13.02
C VAL A 103 -0.30 4.54 13.11
N ARG A 104 -0.94 4.21 14.23
CA ARG A 104 -1.73 2.98 14.38
C ARG A 104 -2.88 2.93 13.38
N LEU A 105 -3.62 4.03 13.24
CA LEU A 105 -4.76 4.09 12.32
C LEU A 105 -4.33 3.90 10.85
N VAL A 106 -3.26 4.56 10.41
CA VAL A 106 -2.79 4.41 9.01
C VAL A 106 -2.24 3.00 8.72
N MET A 107 -1.72 2.28 9.71
CA MET A 107 -1.33 0.87 9.55
C MET A 107 -2.54 -0.07 9.61
N ALA A 108 -3.59 0.32 10.34
CA ALA A 108 -4.85 -0.43 10.43
C ALA A 108 -5.71 -0.30 9.17
N GLY A 109 -5.50 0.71 8.32
CA GLY A 109 -6.29 0.94 7.09
C GLY A 109 -6.32 -0.26 6.15
N ASN A 110 -5.24 -1.05 6.12
CA ASN A 110 -5.13 -2.33 5.42
C ASN A 110 -6.10 -3.42 5.94
N ILE A 111 -6.92 -3.17 6.97
CA ILE A 111 -8.04 -4.03 7.42
C ILE A 111 -9.27 -3.89 6.53
N ILE A 112 -9.44 -2.74 5.87
CA ILE A 112 -10.55 -2.45 4.95
C ILE A 112 -10.31 -3.13 3.58
N ASP A 113 -9.35 -4.07 3.52
CA ASP A 113 -8.99 -4.76 2.29
C ASP A 113 -10.09 -5.75 1.88
N PHE A 114 -10.47 -5.70 0.61
CA PHE A 114 -11.60 -6.44 0.05
C PHE A 114 -11.25 -7.92 -0.14
N GLY A 115 -11.54 -8.72 0.87
CA GLY A 115 -11.75 -10.16 0.71
C GLY A 115 -13.24 -10.44 0.49
N LEU A 116 -13.56 -11.27 -0.51
CA LEU A 116 -14.90 -11.61 -1.04
C LEU A 116 -15.99 -12.07 -0.02
N ASP A 117 -15.72 -12.11 1.29
CA ASP A 117 -16.59 -12.75 2.29
C ASP A 117 -17.13 -11.82 3.39
N ALA A 118 -16.73 -10.55 3.45
CA ALA A 118 -17.26 -9.64 4.47
C ALA A 118 -18.27 -8.67 3.84
N ALA A 119 -19.56 -8.98 4.02
CA ALA A 119 -20.58 -7.93 3.99
C ALA A 119 -20.06 -6.76 4.82
N PHE A 120 -20.09 -5.57 4.24
CA PHE A 120 -19.55 -4.34 4.80
C PHE A 120 -20.26 -3.91 6.10
N ASP A 121 -20.03 -4.65 7.17
CA ASP A 121 -20.45 -4.23 8.48
C ASP A 121 -19.45 -3.20 9.01
N LEU A 122 -19.91 -1.95 9.03
CA LEU A 122 -19.17 -0.83 9.57
C LEU A 122 -18.79 -1.07 11.04
N ASN A 123 -19.62 -1.77 11.81
CA ASN A 123 -19.34 -2.05 13.22
C ASN A 123 -18.19 -3.03 13.37
N THR A 124 -18.26 -4.20 12.71
CA THR A 124 -17.16 -5.17 12.67
C THR A 124 -15.86 -4.54 12.16
N THR A 125 -15.93 -3.68 11.15
CA THR A 125 -14.76 -2.98 10.61
C THR A 125 -14.16 -2.00 11.64
N LEU A 126 -15.01 -1.22 12.31
CA LEU A 126 -14.60 -0.30 13.37
C LEU A 126 -13.97 -1.02 14.55
N GLU A 127 -14.55 -2.15 14.96
CA GLU A 127 -14.03 -3.00 16.03
C GLU A 127 -12.63 -3.51 15.68
N ARG A 128 -12.46 -4.11 14.50
CA ARG A 128 -11.16 -4.61 14.03
C ARG A 128 -10.10 -3.52 13.95
N ILE A 129 -10.44 -2.32 13.47
CA ILE A 129 -9.52 -1.17 13.48
C ILE A 129 -9.19 -0.77 14.92
N THR A 130 -10.19 -0.72 15.80
CA THR A 130 -9.99 -0.32 17.20
C THR A 130 -9.19 -1.35 18.00
N GLU A 131 -9.25 -2.64 17.66
CA GLU A 131 -8.40 -3.68 18.25
C GLU A 131 -6.92 -3.41 17.99
N THR A 132 -6.56 -2.91 16.79
CA THR A 132 -5.17 -2.56 16.47
C THR A 132 -4.59 -1.46 17.36
N PHE A 133 -5.46 -0.64 17.96
CA PHE A 133 -5.04 0.44 18.85
C PHE A 133 -4.43 -0.10 20.14
N SER A 134 -4.80 -1.33 20.52
CA SER A 134 -4.29 -2.03 21.70
C SER A 134 -3.09 -2.94 21.39
N GLU A 135 -2.74 -3.14 20.12
CA GLU A 135 -1.58 -3.97 19.75
C GLU A 135 -0.26 -3.36 20.23
N LYS A 136 0.75 -4.21 20.47
CA LYS A 136 2.09 -3.74 20.79
C LYS A 136 2.67 -3.00 19.57
N ILE A 137 3.10 -1.76 19.77
CA ILE A 137 3.84 -0.98 18.78
C ILE A 137 5.30 -0.89 19.18
N ASP A 138 6.19 -0.87 18.20
CA ASP A 138 7.59 -0.53 18.43
C ASP A 138 7.71 0.97 18.74
N ARG A 139 7.82 1.29 20.03
CA ARG A 139 7.95 2.67 20.51
C ARG A 139 9.27 3.32 20.07
N ALA A 140 10.34 2.54 19.92
CA ALA A 140 11.63 3.07 19.48
C ALA A 140 11.55 3.48 18.00
N ALA A 141 10.99 2.61 17.15
CA ALA A 141 10.76 2.93 15.75
C ALA A 141 9.77 4.10 15.56
N LEU A 142 8.73 4.18 16.38
CA LEU A 142 7.82 5.33 16.40
C LEU A 142 8.54 6.64 16.72
N GLU A 143 9.47 6.62 17.68
CA GLU A 143 10.25 7.79 18.05
C GLU A 143 11.23 8.21 16.95
N VAL A 144 11.83 7.25 16.24
CA VAL A 144 12.63 7.52 15.03
C VAL A 144 11.76 8.22 13.97
N LEU A 145 10.54 7.72 13.72
CA LEU A 145 9.60 8.36 12.81
C LEU A 145 9.25 9.79 13.27
N ARG A 146 8.99 10.00 14.56
CA ARG A 146 8.67 11.34 15.12
C ARG A 146 9.79 12.33 14.81
N LYS A 147 11.02 11.99 15.20
CA LYS A 147 12.19 12.87 14.98
C LYS A 147 12.46 13.11 13.50
N ALA A 148 12.34 12.08 12.68
CA ALA A 148 12.51 12.22 11.23
C ALA A 148 11.44 13.15 10.63
N LEU A 149 10.17 12.99 11.04
CA LEU A 149 9.09 13.89 10.65
C LEU A 149 9.34 15.32 11.12
N GLU A 150 9.83 15.55 12.34
CA GLU A 150 10.11 16.89 12.86
C GLU A 150 11.25 17.58 12.09
N LYS A 151 12.33 16.84 11.78
CA LYS A 151 13.53 17.36 11.10
C LYS A 151 13.33 17.59 9.61
N ALA A 152 12.55 16.74 8.94
CA ALA A 152 12.36 16.80 7.49
C ALA A 152 11.63 18.09 7.07
N LYS A 153 12.15 18.75 6.02
CA LYS A 153 11.53 19.91 5.37
C LYS A 153 10.70 19.49 4.17
N ASN A 154 11.08 18.41 3.47
CA ASN A 154 10.35 17.82 2.37
C ASN A 154 10.14 16.32 2.63
N VAL A 155 8.88 15.90 2.67
CA VAL A 155 8.50 14.50 2.87
C VAL A 155 7.77 13.99 1.64
N LEU A 156 8.24 12.86 1.10
CA LEU A 156 7.51 12.09 0.09
C LEU A 156 6.70 11.00 0.79
N TYR A 157 5.38 11.03 0.64
CA TYR A 157 4.47 10.01 1.13
C TYR A 157 3.96 9.15 -0.02
N ILE A 158 4.33 7.88 -0.04
CA ILE A 158 3.94 6.92 -1.08
C ILE A 158 2.76 6.10 -0.56
N THR A 159 1.60 6.23 -1.20
CA THR A 159 0.36 5.56 -0.80
C THR A 159 0.35 4.08 -1.18
N ASP A 160 -0.63 3.36 -0.65
CA ASP A 160 -0.93 1.97 -0.98
C ASP A 160 -2.39 1.89 -1.48
N ASN A 161 -3.32 1.44 -0.64
CA ASN A 161 -4.69 1.06 -1.03
C ASN A 161 -5.74 2.17 -0.87
N CYS A 162 -6.79 2.09 -1.69
CA CYS A 162 -8.04 2.83 -1.51
C CYS A 162 -8.74 2.42 -0.20
N GLY A 163 -9.42 3.37 0.43
CA GLY A 163 -9.92 3.23 1.81
C GLY A 163 -8.86 3.56 2.87
N GLU A 164 -7.68 2.94 2.81
CA GLU A 164 -6.54 3.30 3.69
C GLU A 164 -6.14 4.78 3.49
N ALA A 165 -6.14 5.26 2.25
CA ALA A 165 -5.82 6.64 1.93
C ALA A 165 -6.70 7.69 2.64
N VAL A 166 -7.94 7.34 2.99
CA VAL A 166 -8.83 8.20 3.78
C VAL A 166 -8.27 8.43 5.18
N PHE A 167 -7.60 7.43 5.74
CA PHE A 167 -6.94 7.53 7.03
C PHE A 167 -5.56 8.17 6.93
N ASP A 168 -4.83 7.90 5.84
CA ASP A 168 -3.55 8.56 5.56
C ASP A 168 -3.71 10.08 5.53
N ALA A 169 -4.80 10.58 4.96
CA ALA A 169 -5.14 12.01 4.95
C ALA A 169 -5.12 12.64 6.35
N LEU A 170 -5.56 11.93 7.41
CA LEU A 170 -5.54 12.46 8.78
C LEU A 170 -4.12 12.64 9.33
N LEU A 171 -3.19 11.74 8.97
CA LEU A 171 -1.78 11.89 9.34
C LEU A 171 -1.14 13.01 8.54
N LEU A 172 -1.44 13.07 7.24
CA LEU A 172 -0.90 14.06 6.31
C LEU A 172 -1.33 15.48 6.64
N GLU A 173 -2.59 15.69 7.06
CA GLU A 173 -3.12 16.99 7.49
C GLU A 173 -2.22 17.69 8.52
N ARG A 174 -1.66 16.92 9.47
CA ARG A 174 -0.76 17.45 10.52
C ARG A 174 0.56 18.00 9.98
N TYR A 175 1.01 17.51 8.82
CA TYR A 175 2.30 17.84 8.23
C TYR A 175 2.15 18.42 6.82
N ARG A 176 0.94 18.87 6.44
CA ARG A 176 0.57 19.23 5.07
C ARG A 176 1.61 20.09 4.36
N CYS A 177 2.14 21.11 5.06
CA CYS A 177 3.06 22.11 4.50
C CYS A 177 4.37 21.56 3.90
N LYS A 178 4.68 20.28 4.13
CA LYS A 178 5.88 19.61 3.62
C LYS A 178 5.61 18.29 2.90
N MET A 179 4.34 17.95 2.68
CA MET A 179 3.95 16.66 2.14
C MET A 179 3.77 16.72 0.62
N THR A 180 4.60 15.96 -0.10
CA THR A 180 4.31 15.51 -1.46
C THR A 180 3.75 14.10 -1.38
N VAL A 181 2.56 13.89 -1.93
CA VAL A 181 1.90 12.57 -1.94
C VAL A 181 2.04 11.95 -3.33
N ALA A 182 2.52 10.71 -3.38
CA ALA A 182 2.63 9.92 -4.60
C ALA A 182 1.61 8.78 -4.60
N VAL A 183 0.78 8.75 -5.65
CA VAL A 183 -0.18 7.68 -5.97
C VAL A 183 0.30 6.87 -7.18
N ARG A 184 -0.36 5.78 -7.55
CA ARG A 184 -0.02 5.02 -8.76
C ARG A 184 -0.32 5.81 -10.04
N GLY A 185 0.53 5.62 -11.06
CA GLY A 185 0.37 6.24 -12.38
C GLY A 185 -0.82 5.68 -13.17
N SER A 186 -1.20 4.43 -12.92
CA SER A 186 -2.38 3.82 -13.51
C SER A 186 -2.94 2.71 -12.63
N PRO A 187 -4.20 2.28 -12.86
CA PRO A 187 -4.84 1.29 -12.01
C PRO A 187 -4.06 -0.02 -11.90
N ILE A 188 -3.87 -0.45 -10.66
CA ILE A 188 -3.33 -1.76 -10.29
C ILE A 188 -3.96 -2.16 -8.96
N LEU A 189 -4.49 -3.38 -8.86
CA LEU A 189 -5.18 -3.85 -7.65
C LEU A 189 -6.19 -2.80 -7.15
N ASN A 190 -6.29 -2.65 -5.83
CA ASN A 190 -7.02 -1.60 -5.13
C ASN A 190 -6.15 -0.38 -4.79
N ASP A 191 -4.96 -0.25 -5.38
CA ASP A 191 -4.07 0.88 -5.11
C ASP A 191 -4.68 2.21 -5.56
N VAL A 192 -4.33 3.27 -4.84
CA VAL A 192 -4.79 4.64 -5.12
C VAL A 192 -4.13 5.17 -6.39
N THR A 193 -4.93 5.82 -7.24
CA THR A 193 -4.47 6.62 -8.38
C THR A 193 -4.90 8.08 -8.19
N ARG A 194 -4.62 8.94 -9.18
CA ARG A 194 -5.12 10.33 -9.15
C ARG A 194 -6.65 10.41 -9.10
N ARG A 195 -7.37 9.40 -9.63
CA ARG A 195 -8.85 9.36 -9.62
C ARG A 195 -9.40 9.38 -8.20
N GLU A 196 -8.82 8.58 -7.31
CA GLU A 196 -9.33 8.40 -5.95
C GLU A 196 -8.74 9.41 -4.96
N ALA A 197 -7.75 10.20 -5.37
CA ALA A 197 -7.00 11.09 -4.49
C ALA A 197 -7.87 12.21 -3.88
N GLU A 198 -8.79 12.79 -4.66
CA GLU A 198 -9.72 13.81 -4.16
C GLU A 198 -10.74 13.22 -3.21
N ALA A 199 -11.39 12.12 -3.61
CA ALA A 199 -12.36 11.42 -2.77
C ALA A 199 -11.72 10.94 -1.46
N SER A 200 -10.44 10.56 -1.46
CA SER A 200 -9.73 10.12 -0.25
C SER A 200 -9.25 11.28 0.64
N GLY A 201 -9.35 12.53 0.19
CA GLY A 201 -8.85 13.69 0.92
C GLY A 201 -7.34 13.93 0.80
N LEU A 202 -6.61 13.08 0.07
CA LEU A 202 -5.15 13.19 -0.11
C LEU A 202 -4.75 14.49 -0.83
N ALA A 203 -5.53 14.90 -1.83
CA ALA A 203 -5.28 16.14 -2.57
C ALA A 203 -5.34 17.37 -1.64
N ALA A 204 -6.27 17.36 -0.67
CA ALA A 204 -6.39 18.44 0.32
C ALA A 204 -5.39 18.29 1.48
N ALA A 205 -4.84 17.10 1.74
CA ALA A 205 -3.91 16.87 2.84
C ALA A 205 -2.43 17.11 2.48
N SER A 206 -2.14 17.55 1.25
CA SER A 206 -0.77 17.74 0.75
C SER A 206 -0.58 19.10 0.07
N ILE A 207 0.69 19.48 -0.18
CA ILE A 207 1.03 20.64 -1.03
C ILE A 207 1.17 20.24 -2.50
N ARG A 208 1.46 18.97 -2.75
CA ARG A 208 1.70 18.43 -4.09
C ARG A 208 1.21 16.99 -4.15
N LEU A 209 0.43 16.68 -5.18
CA LEU A 209 0.01 15.33 -5.51
C LEU A 209 0.65 14.94 -6.85
N ILE A 210 1.43 13.87 -6.83
CA ILE A 210 2.13 13.32 -7.99
C ILE A 210 1.74 11.86 -8.20
N ASP A 211 2.16 11.28 -9.33
CA ASP A 211 1.99 9.85 -9.58
C ASP A 211 3.30 9.19 -9.98
N THR A 212 3.38 7.88 -9.73
CA THR A 212 4.57 7.09 -10.04
C THR A 212 4.84 6.94 -11.53
N GLY A 213 3.89 7.24 -12.42
CA GLY A 213 4.01 6.99 -13.87
C GLY A 213 3.88 5.52 -14.29
N ASP A 214 3.65 4.61 -13.34
CA ASP A 214 3.64 3.17 -13.60
C ASP A 214 2.54 2.45 -12.78
N ASN A 215 2.25 1.20 -13.16
CA ASN A 215 1.27 0.32 -12.50
C ASN A 215 1.91 -0.84 -11.71
N THR A 216 3.15 -0.72 -11.26
CA THR A 216 3.70 -1.66 -10.28
C THR A 216 2.90 -1.59 -8.97
N PRO A 217 2.44 -2.72 -8.38
CA PRO A 217 1.88 -2.77 -7.03
C PRO A 217 3.00 -2.64 -5.97
N GLY A 218 3.69 -1.51 -6.02
CA GLY A 218 5.01 -1.23 -5.44
C GLY A 218 5.65 -0.06 -6.19
N ILE A 219 7.00 0.02 -6.18
CA ILE A 219 7.73 1.06 -6.93
C ILE A 219 8.80 0.42 -7.81
N ASP A 220 8.72 0.64 -9.12
CA ASP A 220 9.79 0.36 -10.06
C ASP A 220 10.47 1.68 -10.44
N LEU A 221 11.60 2.00 -9.79
CA LEU A 221 12.35 3.23 -10.02
C LEU A 221 12.82 3.40 -11.47
N CYS A 222 13.01 2.31 -12.22
CA CYS A 222 13.43 2.37 -13.63
C CYS A 222 12.29 2.79 -14.56
N ARG A 223 11.04 2.57 -14.15
CA ARG A 223 9.83 2.92 -14.91
C ARG A 223 9.13 4.16 -14.38
N SER A 224 9.51 4.63 -13.20
CA SER A 224 8.88 5.77 -12.57
C SER A 224 8.99 7.05 -13.40
N SER A 225 7.95 7.90 -13.32
CA SER A 225 7.93 9.22 -13.96
C SER A 225 9.10 10.10 -13.48
N GLY A 226 9.54 11.02 -14.33
CA GLY A 226 10.56 12.01 -13.96
C GLY A 226 10.14 12.86 -12.75
N GLU A 227 8.85 13.23 -12.67
CA GLU A 227 8.28 13.95 -11.53
C GLU A 227 8.40 13.15 -10.21
N PHE A 228 8.11 11.84 -10.25
CA PHE A 228 8.26 10.98 -9.08
C PHE A 228 9.73 10.82 -8.67
N LEU A 229 10.63 10.59 -9.64
CA LEU A 229 12.05 10.41 -9.36
C LEU A 229 12.67 11.66 -8.75
N GLU A 230 12.32 12.85 -9.24
CA GLU A 230 12.75 14.11 -8.66
C GLU A 230 12.30 14.24 -7.19
N ALA A 231 11.03 13.97 -6.91
CA ALA A 231 10.51 13.99 -5.54
C ALA A 231 11.18 12.94 -4.65
N TYR A 232 11.41 11.73 -5.16
CA TYR A 232 12.06 10.63 -4.46
C TYR A 232 13.52 10.95 -4.08
N HIS A 233 14.28 11.52 -5.00
CA HIS A 233 15.69 11.85 -4.78
C HIS A 233 15.88 13.11 -3.92
N SER A 234 14.94 14.06 -3.96
CA SER A 234 15.01 15.31 -3.21
C SER A 234 14.39 15.24 -1.80
N ALA A 235 13.55 14.24 -1.50
CA ALA A 235 12.92 14.11 -0.19
C ALA A 235 13.93 13.90 0.94
N ASP A 236 13.76 14.65 2.04
CA ASP A 236 14.54 14.46 3.28
C ASP A 236 14.12 13.17 4.01
N LEU A 237 12.85 12.79 3.83
CA LEU A 237 12.23 11.60 4.40
C LEU A 237 11.21 11.03 3.41
N ILE A 238 11.23 9.71 3.25
CA ILE A 238 10.19 8.98 2.55
C ILE A 238 9.35 8.21 3.57
N ILE A 239 8.03 8.34 3.50
CA ILE A 239 7.09 7.48 4.22
C ILE A 239 6.40 6.61 3.19
N SER A 240 6.57 5.31 3.31
CA SER A 240 6.12 4.34 2.32
C SER A 240 5.10 3.38 2.94
N LYS A 241 3.88 3.40 2.43
CA LYS A 241 2.78 2.54 2.92
C LYS A 241 2.79 1.17 2.24
N GLY A 242 2.37 0.14 2.95
CA GLY A 242 2.05 -1.14 2.34
C GLY A 242 3.24 -2.07 2.10
N GLN A 243 2.90 -3.34 1.84
CA GLN A 243 3.88 -4.40 1.68
C GLN A 243 4.60 -4.31 0.32
N GLY A 244 3.88 -4.05 -0.77
CA GLY A 244 4.46 -3.99 -2.12
C GLY A 244 5.51 -2.89 -2.26
N ASN A 245 5.27 -1.72 -1.66
CA ASN A 245 6.27 -0.66 -1.60
C ASN A 245 7.48 -1.06 -0.73
N TYR A 246 7.29 -1.77 0.39
CA TYR A 246 8.41 -2.32 1.18
C TYR A 246 9.22 -3.33 0.36
N GLU A 247 8.59 -4.28 -0.32
CA GLU A 247 9.30 -5.32 -1.08
C GLU A 247 10.20 -4.73 -2.19
N THR A 248 9.77 -3.62 -2.78
CA THR A 248 10.49 -2.91 -3.84
C THR A 248 11.54 -1.91 -3.32
N LEU A 249 11.32 -1.31 -2.15
CA LEU A 249 12.18 -0.23 -1.65
C LEU A 249 12.98 -0.57 -0.39
N CYS A 250 12.85 -1.75 0.21
CA CYS A 250 13.52 -2.09 1.49
C CYS A 250 15.05 -2.00 1.45
N GLU A 251 15.66 -2.03 0.26
CA GLU A 251 17.11 -1.89 0.04
C GLU A 251 17.50 -0.50 -0.50
N THR A 252 16.59 0.47 -0.44
CA THR A 252 16.89 1.85 -0.82
C THR A 252 18.01 2.43 0.03
N ARG A 253 18.72 3.41 -0.53
CA ARG A 253 19.69 4.26 0.19
C ARG A 253 19.08 5.55 0.74
N ARG A 254 17.81 5.82 0.44
CA ARG A 254 17.11 7.02 0.92
C ARG A 254 16.63 6.83 2.36
N PRO A 255 16.61 7.89 3.19
CA PRO A 255 15.97 7.83 4.51
C PRO A 255 14.48 7.51 4.35
N THR A 256 14.08 6.30 4.77
CA THR A 256 12.73 5.80 4.52
C THR A 256 12.15 5.14 5.77
N VAL A 257 10.90 5.47 6.09
CA VAL A 257 10.05 4.73 7.04
C VAL A 257 8.97 4.00 6.26
N PHE A 258 8.85 2.71 6.51
CA PHE A 258 7.77 1.87 6.03
C PHE A 258 6.73 1.68 7.12
N LEU A 259 5.47 1.88 6.76
CA LEU A 259 4.32 1.60 7.61
C LEU A 259 3.49 0.53 6.91
N LEU A 260 3.56 -0.70 7.42
CA LEU A 260 2.95 -1.85 6.75
C LEU A 260 2.38 -2.86 7.73
N ARG A 261 1.57 -3.76 7.19
CA ARG A 261 1.13 -4.99 7.86
C ARG A 261 1.81 -6.18 7.20
N ALA A 262 2.45 -7.05 7.97
CA ALA A 262 3.12 -8.22 7.41
C ALA A 262 2.09 -9.28 6.96
N LYS A 263 1.88 -9.47 5.66
CA LYS A 263 0.82 -10.34 5.11
C LYS A 263 1.33 -11.73 4.70
N CYS A 264 2.62 -11.90 4.40
CA CYS A 264 3.17 -13.18 3.94
C CYS A 264 4.41 -13.64 4.73
N PRO A 265 4.71 -14.95 4.76
CA PRO A 265 5.86 -15.51 5.49
C PRO A 265 7.21 -14.91 5.09
N VAL A 266 7.39 -14.61 3.79
CA VAL A 266 8.64 -14.04 3.27
C VAL A 266 8.92 -12.68 3.92
N VAL A 267 7.93 -11.79 3.94
CA VAL A 267 8.07 -10.46 4.55
C VAL A 267 8.19 -10.56 6.07
N MET A 268 7.45 -11.48 6.70
CA MET A 268 7.58 -11.73 8.15
C MET A 268 9.02 -12.10 8.53
N HIS A 269 9.66 -12.99 7.77
CA HIS A 269 11.05 -13.38 7.99
C HIS A 269 12.00 -12.20 7.77
N LYS A 270 11.82 -11.42 6.69
CA LYS A 270 12.65 -10.22 6.42
C LYS A 270 12.54 -9.15 7.49
N LEU A 271 11.40 -9.04 8.17
CA LEU A 271 11.19 -8.12 9.29
C LEU A 271 11.65 -8.68 10.64
N GLY A 272 12.40 -9.78 10.66
CA GLY A 272 12.94 -10.37 11.90
C GLY A 272 12.01 -11.37 12.58
N GLY A 273 11.13 -12.04 11.82
CA GLY A 273 10.24 -13.09 12.34
C GLY A 273 8.99 -12.55 13.04
N VAL A 274 8.45 -11.42 12.56
CA VAL A 274 7.25 -10.81 13.14
C VAL A 274 5.99 -11.66 12.92
N LYS A 275 4.97 -11.48 13.76
CA LYS A 275 3.69 -12.20 13.64
C LYS A 275 2.95 -11.82 12.35
N GLN A 276 2.33 -12.81 11.69
CA GLN A 276 1.44 -12.54 10.56
C GLN A 276 0.34 -11.57 10.97
N GLY A 277 0.11 -10.57 10.14
CA GLY A 277 -0.89 -9.55 10.36
C GLY A 277 -0.52 -8.53 11.45
N SER A 278 0.72 -8.48 11.92
CA SER A 278 1.15 -7.40 12.83
C SER A 278 1.45 -6.11 12.08
N CYS A 279 1.15 -4.97 12.71
CA CYS A 279 1.53 -3.64 12.22
C CYS A 279 3.02 -3.38 12.50
N GLN A 280 3.74 -2.85 11.50
CA GLN A 280 5.19 -2.70 11.53
C GLN A 280 5.59 -1.28 11.12
N ILE A 281 6.43 -0.66 11.95
CA ILE A 281 7.19 0.54 11.62
C ILE A 281 8.62 0.07 11.39
N HIS A 282 9.05 0.07 10.14
CA HIS A 282 10.40 -0.31 9.77
C HIS A 282 11.11 0.87 9.13
N HIS A 283 12.39 1.13 9.43
CA HIS A 283 13.10 2.26 8.86
C HIS A 283 14.48 1.86 8.33
N VAL A 284 14.93 2.56 7.29
CA VAL A 284 16.23 2.38 6.67
C VAL A 284 16.90 3.74 6.41
N ASN A 285 18.21 3.81 6.63
CA ASN A 285 19.03 5.01 6.42
C ASN A 285 18.54 6.27 7.16
N ILE A 286 17.90 6.10 8.32
CA ILE A 286 17.56 7.19 9.23
C ILE A 286 18.56 7.16 10.38
N ILE A 287 19.30 8.25 10.54
CA ILE A 287 20.21 8.43 11.67
C ILE A 287 19.37 8.99 12.84
N PRO A 288 19.32 8.30 14.00
CA PRO A 288 18.50 8.70 15.16
C PRO A 288 18.83 10.05 15.79
#